data_AF-A0A914PSC0-F1
#
_entry.id   AF-A0A914PSC0-F1
#
_cell.length_a   1.000
_cell.length_b   1.000
_cell.length_c   1.000
_cell.angle_alpha   90.00
_cell.angle_beta   90.00
_cell.angle_gamma   90.00
#
_symmetry.space_group_name_H-M   'P 1'
#
loop_
_entity.id
_entity.type
_entity.pdbx_description
1 polymer ?
#
loop_
_entity_poly.entity_id
_entity_poly.type
_entity_poly.pdbx_seq_one_letter_code
_entity_poly.pdbx_strand_id
1 'polypeptide(L)'
;MIRVNSAGNRISFTATQKNDEIFERLSIWDGETDSVGYFSFQYGITDQQQYETEAEHAKPGERPKTAAIRKIEREQSRFRLAEHYPGNHVWDKIDPRLLICEAIHNTGDQSQNLLISMYVTTEHGVQMHDLQIKSDKAEQLLHLSVPYMYFFKNV
;
A
#
# COMPACT_ATOMS: atom_id res chain seq x y z
N MET A 1 -4.01 3.86 12.90
CA MET A 1 -4.07 2.41 13.23
C MET A 1 -2.66 1.84 13.24
N ILE A 2 -2.34 0.85 14.08
CA ILE A 2 -1.00 0.21 14.14
C ILE A 2 -1.18 -1.32 14.13
N ARG A 3 -0.36 -2.03 13.33
CA ARG A 3 -0.38 -3.50 13.19
C ARG A 3 1.03 -4.06 13.07
N VAL A 4 1.30 -5.16 13.79
CA VAL A 4 2.55 -5.92 13.69
C VAL A 4 2.36 -7.15 12.80
N ASN A 5 3.38 -7.51 12.04
CA ASN A 5 3.36 -8.74 11.24
C ASN A 5 3.54 -10.00 12.09
N SER A 6 3.28 -11.18 11.51
CA SER A 6 3.37 -12.46 12.22
C SER A 6 4.79 -12.82 12.68
N ALA A 7 5.83 -12.26 12.06
CA ALA A 7 7.22 -12.42 12.48
C ALA A 7 7.65 -11.47 13.61
N GLY A 8 6.84 -10.47 13.97
CA GLY A 8 7.15 -9.52 15.03
C GLY A 8 8.22 -8.49 14.69
N ASN A 9 8.65 -8.40 13.42
CA ASN A 9 9.77 -7.55 12.99
C ASN A 9 9.36 -6.35 12.12
N ARG A 10 8.08 -6.23 11.75
CA ARG A 10 7.57 -5.08 10.99
C ARG A 10 6.29 -4.54 11.57
N ILE A 11 6.16 -3.22 11.55
CA ILE A 11 4.99 -2.50 12.05
C ILE A 11 4.45 -1.61 10.93
N SER A 12 3.20 -1.78 10.54
CA SER A 12 2.49 -0.89 9.64
C SER A 12 1.57 0.05 10.41
N PHE A 13 1.53 1.31 10.01
CA PHE A 13 0.74 2.31 10.69
C PHE A 13 0.23 3.42 9.78
N THR A 14 -0.90 4.00 10.17
CA THR A 14 -1.46 5.23 9.60
C THR A 14 -1.33 6.36 10.59
N ALA A 15 -1.07 7.56 10.08
CA ALA A 15 -0.97 8.79 10.86
C ALA A 15 -2.17 9.71 10.57
N THR A 16 -2.43 10.64 11.48
CA THR A 16 -3.39 11.73 11.28
C THR A 16 -2.67 13.06 11.11
N GLN A 17 -3.26 13.95 10.33
CA GLN A 17 -2.80 15.32 10.14
C GLN A 17 -3.35 16.24 11.26
N LYS A 18 -2.95 17.51 11.25
CA LYS A 18 -3.34 18.49 12.30
C LYS A 18 -4.85 18.73 12.42
N ASN A 19 -5.62 18.38 11.40
CA ASN A 19 -7.07 18.48 11.31
C ASN A 19 -7.80 17.16 11.63
N ASP A 20 -7.12 16.20 12.26
CA ASP A 20 -7.59 14.83 12.54
C ASP A 20 -7.93 13.99 11.29
N GLU A 21 -7.61 14.49 10.10
CA GLU A 21 -7.76 13.77 8.85
C GLU A 21 -6.69 12.68 8.72
N ILE A 22 -7.05 11.52 8.18
CA ILE A 22 -6.09 10.45 7.92
C ILE A 22 -5.09 10.94 6.87
N PHE A 23 -3.81 10.76 7.16
CA PHE A 23 -2.74 11.11 6.22
C PHE A 23 -2.73 10.11 5.05
N GLU A 24 -2.44 10.59 3.85
CA GLU A 24 -2.51 9.81 2.59
C GLU A 24 -1.51 8.64 2.48
N ARG A 25 -0.70 8.38 3.51
CA ARG A 25 0.35 7.36 3.48
C ARG A 25 0.08 6.22 4.44
N LEU A 26 0.34 5.01 3.94
CA LEU A 26 0.58 3.86 4.79
C LEU A 26 2.08 3.74 5.02
N SER A 27 2.50 3.86 6.28
CA SER A 27 3.90 3.79 6.69
C SER A 27 4.22 2.41 7.26
N ILE A 28 5.43 1.93 7.01
CA ILE A 28 5.92 0.66 7.53
C ILE A 28 7.30 0.86 8.13
N TRP A 29 7.44 0.54 9.42
CA TRP A 29 8.73 0.41 10.09
C TRP A 29 9.24 -1.02 9.94
N ASP A 30 10.51 -1.14 9.54
CA ASP A 30 11.26 -2.39 9.49
C ASP A 30 12.29 -2.42 10.62
N GLY A 31 12.13 -3.38 11.53
CA GLY A 31 12.99 -3.52 12.70
C GLY A 31 14.39 -4.09 12.42
N GLU A 32 14.62 -4.61 11.22
CA GLU A 32 15.94 -5.10 10.82
C GLU A 32 16.86 -3.95 10.39
N THR A 33 16.32 -2.98 9.64
CA THR A 33 17.07 -1.80 9.16
C THR A 33 16.87 -0.55 10.01
N ASP A 34 15.96 -0.59 10.98
CA ASP A 34 15.49 0.56 11.76
C ASP A 34 15.11 1.76 10.87
N SER A 35 14.32 1.48 9.85
CA SER A 35 13.90 2.46 8.84
C SER A 35 12.38 2.46 8.66
N VAL A 36 11.85 3.60 8.21
CA VAL A 36 10.43 3.76 7.88
C VAL A 36 10.31 3.97 6.38
N GLY A 37 9.68 3.02 5.69
CA GLY A 37 9.22 3.17 4.32
C GLY A 37 7.75 3.52 4.23
N TYR A 38 7.25 3.85 3.04
CA TYR A 38 5.84 4.17 2.86
C TYR A 38 5.32 3.87 1.45
N PHE A 39 4.00 3.76 1.35
CA PHE A 39 3.25 3.89 0.11
C PHE A 39 2.38 5.15 0.17
N SER A 40 2.43 5.97 -0.87
CA SER A 40 1.58 7.16 -1.05
C SER A 40 0.36 6.82 -1.90
N PHE A 41 -0.83 7.01 -1.34
CA PHE A 41 -2.09 6.85 -2.08
C PHE A 41 -2.25 7.98 -3.10
N GLN A 42 -1.84 9.20 -2.72
CA GLN A 42 -1.94 10.37 -3.58
C GLN A 42 -1.14 10.22 -4.88
N TYR A 43 0.09 9.70 -4.78
CA TYR A 43 1.01 9.61 -5.92
C TYR A 43 1.02 8.22 -6.57
N GLY A 44 0.61 7.19 -5.83
CA GLY A 44 0.64 5.80 -6.27
C GLY A 44 2.04 5.20 -6.31
N ILE A 45 2.96 5.72 -5.48
CA ILE A 45 4.37 5.32 -5.45
C ILE A 45 4.85 5.05 -4.03
N THR A 46 5.90 4.23 -3.92
CA THR A 46 6.63 4.02 -2.67
C THR A 46 7.77 5.02 -2.51
N ASP A 47 8.31 5.11 -1.30
CA ASP A 47 9.51 5.88 -0.99
C ASP A 47 10.72 5.47 -1.84
N GLN A 48 10.90 4.17 -2.07
CA GLN A 48 11.96 3.66 -2.95
C GLN A 48 11.77 4.14 -4.39
N GLN A 49 10.55 4.03 -4.94
CA GLN A 49 10.25 4.49 -6.30
C GLN A 49 10.42 6.01 -6.44
N GLN A 50 10.06 6.76 -5.39
CA GLN A 50 10.28 8.19 -5.34
C GLN A 50 11.78 8.52 -5.38
N TYR A 51 12.59 7.85 -4.56
CA TYR A 51 14.05 8.04 -4.57
C TYR A 51 14.68 7.70 -5.93
N GLU A 52 14.28 6.59 -6.55
CA GLU A 52 14.76 6.19 -7.88
C GLU A 52 14.43 7.25 -8.94
N THR A 53 13.20 7.77 -8.92
CA THR A 53 12.74 8.83 -9.83
C THR A 53 13.55 10.11 -9.64
N GLU A 54 13.72 10.55 -8.39
CA GLU A 54 14.51 11.76 -8.06
C GLU A 54 15.99 11.60 -8.47
N ALA A 55 16.58 10.41 -8.27
CA ALA A 55 17.94 10.10 -8.66
C ALA A 55 18.14 10.07 -10.19
N GLU A 56 17.14 9.61 -10.95
CA GLU A 56 17.14 9.67 -12.42
C GLU A 56 17.05 11.12 -12.92
N HIS A 57 16.17 11.94 -12.34
CA HIS A 57 16.05 13.36 -12.69
C HIS A 57 17.31 14.17 -12.39
N ALA A 58 18.11 13.75 -11.40
CA ALA A 58 19.37 14.39 -11.05
C ALA A 58 20.52 14.09 -12.04
N LYS A 59 20.36 13.16 -13.01
CA LYS A 59 21.39 12.83 -14.01
C LYS A 59 21.15 13.59 -15.32
N PRO A 60 21.94 14.62 -15.64
CA PRO A 60 21.79 15.34 -16.89
C PRO A 60 22.32 14.47 -18.06
N GLY A 61 21.46 14.15 -19.02
CA GLY A 61 21.88 13.69 -20.36
C GLY A 61 21.43 12.30 -20.83
N GLU A 62 20.74 11.49 -20.02
CA GLU A 62 20.21 10.20 -20.50
C GLU A 62 18.88 10.38 -21.25
N ARG A 63 18.90 10.10 -22.57
CA ARG A 63 17.71 10.07 -23.44
C ARG A 63 16.74 8.95 -23.02
N PRO A 64 15.43 9.13 -23.25
CA PRO A 64 14.39 8.33 -22.62
C PRO A 64 14.35 6.89 -23.15
N LYS A 65 14.39 5.91 -22.23
CA LYS A 65 13.95 4.53 -22.47
C LYS A 65 12.42 4.51 -22.56
N THR A 66 11.88 5.10 -23.62
CA THR A 66 10.46 5.44 -23.77
C THR A 66 9.48 4.29 -23.50
N ALA A 67 9.82 3.05 -23.82
CA ALA A 67 8.94 1.90 -23.56
C ALA A 67 8.97 1.42 -22.10
N ALA A 68 10.14 1.41 -21.45
CA ALA A 68 10.30 1.01 -20.06
C ALA A 68 9.72 2.08 -19.11
N ILE A 69 9.97 3.35 -19.40
CA ILE A 69 9.41 4.48 -18.66
C ILE A 69 7.88 4.46 -18.74
N ARG A 70 7.30 4.29 -19.94
CA ARG A 70 5.83 4.19 -20.10
C ARG A 70 5.22 3.00 -19.36
N LYS A 71 5.94 1.88 -19.24
CA LYS A 71 5.47 0.71 -18.48
C LYS A 71 5.47 1.01 -16.98
N ILE A 72 6.55 1.63 -16.48
CA ILE A 72 6.68 2.06 -15.08
C ILE A 72 5.62 3.12 -14.75
N GLU A 73 5.44 4.14 -15.59
CA GLU A 73 4.39 5.16 -15.43
C GLU A 73 2.98 4.54 -15.40
N ARG A 74 2.73 3.52 -16.24
CA ARG A 74 1.43 2.83 -16.28
C ARG A 74 1.20 1.95 -15.05
N GLU A 75 2.23 1.26 -14.58
CA GLU A 75 2.17 0.46 -13.34
C GLU A 75 2.07 1.35 -12.10
N GLN A 76 2.71 2.52 -12.06
CA GLN A 76 2.50 3.53 -11.02
C GLN A 76 1.10 4.13 -11.10
N SER A 77 0.61 4.42 -12.31
CA SER A 77 -0.71 5.02 -12.51
C SER A 77 -1.85 4.13 -12.01
N ARG A 78 -1.72 2.80 -12.04
CA ARG A 78 -2.80 1.92 -11.56
C ARG A 78 -3.00 1.99 -10.05
N PHE A 79 -1.97 2.38 -9.30
CA PHE A 79 -2.00 2.50 -7.84
C PHE A 79 -2.18 3.93 -7.37
N ARG A 80 -2.34 4.89 -8.29
CA ARG A 80 -2.62 6.28 -7.92
C ARG A 80 -4.09 6.41 -7.51
N LEU A 81 -4.31 6.66 -6.24
CA LEU A 81 -5.62 6.70 -5.59
C LEU A 81 -5.81 8.05 -4.89
N ALA A 82 -5.80 9.13 -5.66
CA ALA A 82 -5.86 10.50 -5.15
C ALA A 82 -7.14 10.83 -4.36
N GLU A 83 -8.21 10.05 -4.59
CA GLU A 83 -9.48 10.18 -3.87
C GLU A 83 -9.65 9.14 -2.77
N HIS A 84 -8.55 8.51 -2.35
CA HIS A 84 -8.57 7.51 -1.28
C HIS A 84 -7.52 7.78 -0.22
N TYR A 85 -7.82 7.33 1.00
CA TYR A 85 -6.89 7.31 2.13
C TYR A 85 -6.76 5.90 2.71
N PRO A 86 -5.68 5.58 3.44
CA PRO A 86 -5.51 4.27 4.03
C PRO A 86 -6.57 4.01 5.12
N GLY A 87 -7.30 2.91 4.96
CA GLY A 87 -8.28 2.40 5.90
C GLY A 87 -7.72 1.34 6.84
N ASN A 88 -8.51 0.30 7.10
CA ASN A 88 -8.03 -0.85 7.86
C ASN A 88 -6.90 -1.55 7.10
N HIS A 89 -5.94 -2.08 7.84
CA HIS A 89 -4.87 -2.89 7.27
C HIS A 89 -4.53 -4.09 8.15
N VAL A 90 -4.00 -5.13 7.52
CA VAL A 90 -3.70 -6.42 8.17
C VAL A 90 -2.55 -7.11 7.46
N TRP A 91 -1.68 -7.71 8.25
CA TRP A 91 -0.65 -8.62 7.76
C TRP A 91 -1.24 -10.02 7.59
N ASP A 92 -0.82 -10.73 6.54
CA ASP A 92 -1.13 -12.15 6.43
C ASP A 92 -0.53 -12.93 7.62
N LYS A 93 -1.27 -13.95 8.07
CA LYS A 93 -0.88 -14.74 9.24
C LYS A 93 0.21 -15.78 8.93
N ILE A 94 0.33 -16.18 7.68
CA ILE A 94 1.21 -17.23 7.18
C ILE A 94 2.47 -16.62 6.54
N ASP A 95 2.32 -15.64 5.64
CA ASP A 95 3.40 -14.89 5.00
C ASP A 95 3.59 -13.52 5.70
N PRO A 96 4.61 -13.36 6.56
CA PRO A 96 4.86 -12.11 7.28
C PRO A 96 5.25 -10.92 6.39
N ARG A 97 5.42 -11.13 5.09
CA ARG A 97 5.74 -10.09 4.11
C ARG A 97 4.49 -9.49 3.48
N LEU A 98 3.37 -10.21 3.48
CA LEU A 98 2.17 -9.79 2.78
C LEU A 98 1.32 -8.88 3.67
N LEU A 99 1.12 -7.64 3.22
CA LEU A 99 0.31 -6.62 3.86
C LEU A 99 -0.84 -6.22 2.94
N ILE A 100 -2.02 -6.06 3.53
CA ILE A 100 -3.22 -5.64 2.82
C ILE A 100 -3.79 -4.43 3.51
N CYS A 101 -4.21 -3.46 2.72
CA CYS A 101 -4.78 -2.22 3.18
C CYS A 101 -6.03 -1.89 2.37
N GLU A 102 -7.09 -1.49 3.08
CA GLU A 102 -8.25 -0.87 2.48
C GLU A 102 -7.86 0.53 1.99
N ALA A 103 -8.29 0.90 0.78
CA ALA A 103 -8.31 2.27 0.31
C ALA A 103 -9.74 2.78 0.46
N ILE A 104 -9.96 3.74 1.35
CA ILE A 104 -11.29 4.29 1.61
C ILE A 104 -11.48 5.53 0.75
N HIS A 105 -12.56 5.56 -0.02
CA HIS A 105 -12.87 6.70 -0.89
C HIS A 105 -13.35 7.92 -0.09
N ASN A 106 -12.96 9.12 -0.52
CA ASN A 106 -13.23 10.39 0.17
C ASN A 106 -14.73 10.70 0.32
N THR A 107 -15.57 10.20 -0.57
CA THR A 107 -17.02 10.45 -0.53
C THR A 107 -17.77 9.57 0.49
N GLY A 108 -17.11 8.58 1.09
CA GLY A 108 -17.73 7.61 1.99
C GLY A 108 -18.57 6.54 1.29
N ASP A 109 -18.60 6.52 -0.05
CA ASP A 109 -19.23 5.46 -0.85
C ASP A 109 -18.39 4.17 -0.75
N GLN A 110 -18.86 3.23 0.08
CA GLN A 110 -18.18 1.97 0.34
C GLN A 110 -17.98 1.12 -0.92
N SER A 111 -18.82 1.28 -1.95
CA SER A 111 -18.70 0.55 -3.22
C SER A 111 -17.47 0.95 -4.03
N GLN A 112 -16.88 2.11 -3.71
CA GLN A 112 -15.67 2.64 -4.33
C GLN A 112 -14.40 2.35 -3.51
N ASN A 113 -14.55 1.67 -2.37
CA ASN A 113 -13.41 1.25 -1.59
C ASN A 113 -12.66 0.14 -2.32
N LEU A 114 -11.34 0.16 -2.18
CA LEU A 114 -10.46 -0.80 -2.83
C LEU A 114 -9.67 -1.60 -1.79
N LEU A 115 -9.15 -2.74 -2.21
CA LEU A 115 -8.18 -3.53 -1.47
C LEU A 115 -6.85 -3.48 -2.21
N ILE A 116 -5.83 -3.03 -1.50
CA ILE A 116 -4.46 -2.97 -1.99
C ILE A 116 -3.68 -4.08 -1.29
N SER A 117 -2.97 -4.88 -2.07
CA SER A 117 -1.99 -5.84 -1.55
C SER A 117 -0.57 -5.41 -1.89
N MET A 118 0.34 -5.61 -0.94
CA MET A 118 1.76 -5.29 -1.09
C MET A 118 2.62 -6.31 -0.36
N TYR A 119 3.82 -6.53 -0.87
CA TYR A 119 4.87 -7.26 -0.17
C TYR A 119 5.83 -6.28 0.47
N VAL A 120 6.22 -6.55 1.72
CA VAL A 120 7.20 -5.77 2.45
C VAL A 120 8.36 -6.66 2.83
N THR A 121 9.56 -6.25 2.41
CA THR A 121 10.81 -6.95 2.69
C THR A 121 11.88 -5.96 3.10
N THR A 122 12.88 -6.41 3.85
CA THR A 122 14.02 -5.56 4.23
C THR A 122 14.85 -5.16 3.01
N GLU A 123 14.98 -6.07 2.03
CA GLU A 123 15.82 -5.85 0.85
C GLU A 123 15.21 -4.88 -0.17
N HIS A 124 13.89 -4.90 -0.34
CA HIS A 124 13.20 -4.14 -1.40
C HIS A 124 12.12 -3.19 -0.87
N GLY A 125 12.06 -2.96 0.44
CA GLY A 125 11.04 -2.13 1.06
C GLY A 125 9.63 -2.59 0.71
N VAL A 126 8.78 -1.62 0.36
CA VAL A 126 7.38 -1.84 -0.04
C VAL A 126 7.30 -2.11 -1.54
N GLN A 127 6.65 -3.19 -1.93
CA GLN A 127 6.40 -3.56 -3.33
C GLN A 127 4.91 -3.79 -3.56
N MET A 128 4.33 -3.04 -4.50
CA MET A 128 2.91 -3.13 -4.81
C MET A 128 2.60 -4.41 -5.59
N HIS A 129 1.60 -5.18 -5.14
CA HIS A 129 1.24 -6.46 -5.74
C HIS A 129 -0.03 -6.34 -6.60
N ASP A 130 -1.18 -6.04 -6.00
CA ASP A 130 -2.47 -6.00 -6.69
C ASP A 130 -3.45 -4.99 -6.08
N LEU A 131 -4.44 -4.58 -6.90
CA LEU A 131 -5.50 -3.64 -6.55
C LEU A 131 -6.85 -4.19 -7.01
N GLN A 132 -7.80 -4.35 -6.09
CA GLN A 132 -9.11 -4.92 -6.36
C GLN A 132 -10.23 -4.09 -5.74
N ILE A 133 -11.43 -4.14 -6.31
CA ILE A 133 -12.61 -3.51 -5.70
C ILE A 133 -12.98 -4.28 -4.42
N LYS A 134 -13.18 -3.57 -3.30
CA LYS A 134 -13.69 -4.18 -2.08
C LYS A 134 -15.13 -4.63 -2.36
N SER A 135 -15.38 -5.93 -2.33
CA SER A 135 -16.74 -6.44 -2.52
C SER A 135 -17.64 -6.04 -1.35
N ASP A 136 -18.85 -5.55 -1.63
CA ASP A 136 -19.89 -5.30 -0.62
C ASP A 136 -20.26 -6.58 0.17
N LYS A 137 -19.96 -7.76 -0.40
CA LYS A 137 -20.20 -9.07 0.21
C LYS A 137 -18.99 -9.62 0.95
N ALA A 138 -17.86 -8.90 0.95
CA ALA A 138 -16.64 -9.31 1.64
C ALA A 138 -16.89 -9.62 3.12
N GLU A 139 -17.82 -8.88 3.74
CA GLU A 139 -18.16 -9.04 5.15
C GLU A 139 -19.27 -10.09 5.38
N GLN A 140 -19.93 -10.58 4.33
CA GLN A 140 -21.05 -11.54 4.41
C GLN A 140 -20.62 -13.01 4.35
N LEU A 141 -19.37 -13.30 3.97
CA LEU A 141 -18.84 -14.67 3.77
C LEU A 141 -17.81 -15.09 4.82
N LEU A 142 -18.03 -14.72 6.08
CA LEU A 142 -17.15 -14.97 7.25
C LEU A 142 -16.92 -16.47 7.61
N HIS A 143 -17.18 -17.44 6.73
CA HIS A 143 -17.01 -18.88 7.00
C HIS A 143 -16.33 -19.69 5.89
N LEU A 144 -15.89 -19.08 4.79
CA LEU A 144 -15.16 -19.79 3.73
C LEU A 144 -13.68 -19.45 3.79
N SER A 145 -12.87 -20.43 4.21
CA SER A 145 -11.42 -20.39 4.03
C SER A 145 -11.11 -20.56 2.54
N VAL A 146 -11.09 -19.44 1.80
CA VAL A 146 -10.67 -19.41 0.40
C VAL A 146 -9.21 -18.96 0.33
N PRO A 147 -8.30 -19.72 -0.31
CA PRO A 147 -6.94 -19.26 -0.54
C PRO A 147 -6.92 -17.96 -1.35
N TYR A 148 -6.04 -17.02 -0.97
CA TYR A 148 -5.75 -15.78 -1.72
C TYR A 148 -6.83 -14.69 -1.75
N MET A 149 -7.83 -14.74 -0.87
CA MET A 149 -8.73 -13.60 -0.60
C MET A 149 -8.72 -13.24 0.88
N TYR A 150 -8.64 -11.94 1.18
CA TYR A 150 -8.53 -11.41 2.53
C TYR A 150 -9.76 -10.62 2.89
N PHE A 151 -10.47 -11.07 3.92
CA PHE A 151 -11.61 -10.38 4.49
C PHE A 151 -11.18 -9.69 5.79
N PHE A 152 -11.43 -8.37 5.89
CA PHE A 152 -11.25 -7.65 7.14
C PHE A 152 -12.43 -7.91 8.07
N LYS A 153 -12.14 -8.31 9.31
CA LYS A 153 -13.14 -8.34 10.37
C LYS A 153 -13.03 -7.04 11.15
N ASN A 154 -14.02 -6.18 11.04
CA ASN A 154 -14.18 -5.05 11.96
C ASN A 154 -14.48 -5.61 13.37
N VAL A 155 -13.69 -5.21 14.36
CA VAL A 155 -13.89 -5.48 15.80
C VAL A 155 -14.29 -4.17 16.45
#